data_AF-A0A970ZJK4-F1
#
_entry.id   AF-A0A970ZJK4-F1
#
_cell.length_a   1.000
_cell.length_b   1.000
_cell.length_c   1.000
_cell.angle_alpha   90.00
_cell.angle_beta   90.00
_cell.angle_gamma   90.00
#
_symmetry.space_group_name_H-M   'P 1'
#
loop_
_entity.id
_entity.type
_entity.pdbx_description
1 polymer ?
#
loop_
_entity_poly.entity_id
_entity_poly.type
_entity_poly.pdbx_seq_one_letter_code
_entity_poly.pdbx_strand_id
1 'polypeptide(L)'
;YLQYAAVIFYAARHPFPGFGGAFANIGGVSLMYILLGAVVVKLHYGKKKDPLQTNADRIRMIRGVANFYAWVCILMSVLLSFSIAQKLLKLETWGPFAGTVFFLIITLLLLRGFSAPPRRPEADGLGFNPVR
;
A
#
# COMPACT_ATOMS: atom_id res chain seq x y z
N TYR A 1 7.94 -3.26 8.33
CA TYR A 1 9.16 -3.78 7.68
C TYR A 1 10.16 -4.38 8.67
N LEU A 2 10.69 -3.66 9.67
CA LEU A 2 11.66 -4.23 10.64
C LEU A 2 11.11 -5.47 11.37
N GLN A 3 9.86 -5.43 11.82
CA GLN A 3 9.14 -6.60 12.36
C GLN A 3 9.19 -7.80 11.40
N TYR A 4 8.89 -7.56 10.11
CA TYR A 4 8.90 -8.61 9.08
C TYR A 4 10.30 -9.20 8.90
N ALA A 5 11.33 -8.36 8.83
CA ALA A 5 12.71 -8.82 8.75
C ALA A 5 13.08 -9.70 9.96
N ALA A 6 12.70 -9.29 11.18
CA ALA A 6 12.93 -10.08 12.39
C ALA A 6 12.25 -11.45 12.34
N VAL A 7 10.98 -11.52 11.91
CA VAL A 7 10.24 -12.79 11.73
C VAL A 7 10.91 -13.67 10.68
N ILE A 8 11.41 -13.10 9.58
CA ILE A 8 12.12 -13.86 8.56
C ILE A 8 13.43 -14.44 9.09
N PHE A 9 14.22 -13.66 9.83
CA PHE A 9 15.45 -14.17 10.43
C PHE A 9 15.19 -15.24 11.48
N TYR A 10 14.10 -15.11 12.24
CA TYR A 10 13.65 -16.17 13.14
C TYR A 10 13.24 -17.44 12.38
N ALA A 11 12.43 -17.31 11.33
CA ALA A 11 12.01 -18.42 10.47
C ALA A 11 13.20 -19.10 9.78
N ALA A 12 14.26 -18.36 9.45
CA ALA A 12 15.47 -18.93 8.87
C ALA A 12 16.20 -19.90 9.81
N ARG A 13 16.00 -19.79 11.13
CA ARG A 13 16.49 -20.76 12.11
C ARG A 13 15.61 -22.01 12.23
N HIS A 14 14.37 -21.93 11.74
CA HIS A 14 13.37 -23.00 11.78
C HIS A 14 12.73 -23.18 10.40
N PRO A 15 13.50 -23.64 9.39
CA PRO A 15 13.01 -23.71 8.03
C PRO A 15 11.84 -24.70 7.91
N PHE A 16 10.86 -24.32 7.09
CA PHE A 16 9.69 -25.15 6.76
C PHE A 16 9.56 -25.29 5.24
N PRO A 17 8.84 -26.32 4.75
CA PRO A 17 8.64 -26.52 3.31
C PRO A 17 8.03 -25.28 2.64
N GLY A 18 8.71 -24.77 1.59
CA GLY A 18 8.30 -23.55 0.87
C GLY A 18 8.95 -22.26 1.38
N PHE A 19 9.78 -22.29 2.42
CA PHE A 19 10.55 -21.13 2.86
C PHE A 19 11.75 -20.87 1.91
N GLY A 20 11.65 -19.83 1.06
CA GLY A 20 12.69 -19.46 0.09
C GLY A 20 14.00 -18.90 0.67
N GLY A 21 14.20 -18.93 1.99
CA GLY A 21 15.36 -18.35 2.66
C GLY A 21 15.19 -16.87 3.00
N ALA A 22 16.02 -16.37 3.94
CA ALA A 22 15.87 -15.02 4.46
C ALA A 22 16.05 -13.94 3.37
N PHE A 23 17.10 -14.07 2.55
CA PHE A 23 17.43 -13.09 1.53
C PHE A 23 16.41 -13.03 0.40
N ALA A 24 15.85 -14.16 -0.04
CA ALA A 24 14.85 -14.16 -1.10
C ALA A 24 13.54 -13.48 -0.65
N ASN A 25 13.10 -13.78 0.58
CA ASN A 25 11.89 -13.19 1.14
C ASN A 25 12.05 -11.67 1.38
N ILE A 26 13.14 -11.27 2.06
CA ILE A 26 13.44 -9.86 2.30
C ILE A 26 13.63 -9.13 0.97
N GLY A 27 14.42 -9.69 0.05
CA GLY A 27 14.68 -9.11 -1.27
C GLY A 27 13.41 -8.92 -2.08
N GLY A 28 12.51 -9.91 -2.11
CA GLY A 28 11.25 -9.84 -2.83
C GLY A 28 10.34 -8.72 -2.32
N VAL A 29 10.16 -8.62 -1.00
CA VAL A 29 9.33 -7.56 -0.40
C VAL A 29 9.97 -6.18 -0.58
N SER A 30 11.29 -6.08 -0.42
CA SER A 30 12.03 -4.82 -0.67
C SER A 30 11.87 -4.36 -2.10
N LEU A 31 12.02 -5.26 -3.08
CA LEU A 31 11.88 -4.93 -4.49
C LEU A 31 10.47 -4.42 -4.79
N MET A 32 9.44 -5.07 -4.23
CA MET A 32 8.06 -4.60 -4.37
C MET A 32 7.90 -3.18 -3.82
N TYR A 33 8.47 -2.86 -2.66
CA TYR A 33 8.37 -1.51 -2.08
C TYR A 33 9.12 -0.47 -2.91
N ILE A 34 10.30 -0.83 -3.43
CA ILE A 34 11.06 0.03 -4.35
C ILE A 34 10.24 0.34 -5.61
N LEU A 35 9.59 -0.68 -6.19
CA LEU A 35 8.73 -0.50 -7.37
C LEU A 35 7.54 0.42 -7.09
N LEU A 36 6.87 0.25 -5.94
CA LEU A 36 5.78 1.14 -5.52
C LEU A 36 6.27 2.58 -5.33
N GLY A 37 7.44 2.76 -4.71
CA GLY A 37 8.10 4.07 -4.58
C GLY A 37 8.44 4.68 -5.94
N ALA A 38 8.97 3.88 -6.87
CA ALA A 38 9.31 4.31 -8.22
C ALA A 38 8.07 4.80 -8.99
N VAL A 39 6.90 4.18 -8.79
CA VAL A 39 5.63 4.66 -9.35
C VAL A 39 5.29 6.06 -8.82
N VAL A 40 5.43 6.31 -7.52
CA VAL A 40 5.17 7.64 -6.92
C VAL A 40 6.15 8.69 -7.46
N VAL A 41 7.44 8.36 -7.55
CA VAL A 41 8.47 9.23 -8.13
C VAL A 41 8.15 9.54 -9.58
N LYS A 42 7.78 8.53 -10.38
CA LYS A 42 7.36 8.70 -11.76
C LYS A 42 6.11 9.58 -11.89
N LEU A 43 5.13 9.44 -10.99
CA LEU A 43 3.95 10.30 -10.99
C LEU A 43 4.29 11.76 -10.63
N HIS A 44 5.28 11.96 -9.75
CA HIS A 44 5.73 13.28 -9.32
C HIS A 44 6.56 14.02 -10.38
N TYR A 45 7.54 13.34 -10.98
CA TYR A 45 8.45 13.95 -11.96
C TYR A 45 8.05 13.72 -13.42
N GLY A 46 7.13 12.80 -13.68
CA GLY A 46 6.65 12.49 -15.02
C GLY A 46 5.82 13.62 -15.63
N LYS A 47 5.66 13.57 -16.96
CA LYS A 47 4.80 14.49 -17.70
C LYS A 47 3.34 14.35 -17.23
N LYS A 48 2.60 15.47 -17.26
CA LYS A 48 1.15 15.46 -17.03
C LYS A 48 0.50 14.51 -18.03
N LYS A 49 -0.30 13.57 -17.54
CA LYS A 49 -1.03 12.63 -18.39
C LYS A 49 -2.25 13.30 -19.03
N ASP A 50 -2.85 14.24 -18.31
CA ASP A 50 -3.93 15.10 -18.77
C ASP A 50 -3.44 16.56 -18.79
N PRO A 51 -3.43 17.23 -19.95
CA PRO A 51 -3.01 18.62 -20.07
C PRO A 51 -3.94 19.60 -19.31
N LEU A 52 -5.21 19.23 -19.09
CA LEU A 52 -6.20 20.06 -18.39
C LEU A 52 -6.11 19.95 -16.85
N GLN A 53 -5.35 18.98 -16.33
CA GLN A 53 -5.24 18.75 -14.89
C GLN A 53 -4.49 19.90 -14.18
N THR A 54 -5.14 20.49 -13.17
CA THR A 54 -4.52 21.52 -12.32
C THR A 54 -3.35 20.92 -11.50
N ASN A 55 -2.33 21.75 -11.21
CA ASN A 55 -1.20 21.31 -10.39
C ASN A 55 -1.64 20.90 -8.97
N ALA A 56 -2.63 21.57 -8.41
CA ALA A 56 -3.17 21.27 -7.08
C ALA A 56 -3.85 19.89 -7.04
N ASP A 57 -4.66 19.56 -8.04
CA ASP A 57 -5.34 18.27 -8.11
C ASP A 57 -4.35 17.14 -8.37
N ARG A 58 -3.33 17.39 -9.19
CA ARG A 58 -2.22 16.46 -9.42
C ARG A 58 -1.47 16.14 -8.12
N ILE A 59 -1.09 17.15 -7.35
CA ILE A 59 -0.37 16.94 -6.06
C ILE A 59 -1.26 16.19 -5.06
N ARG A 60 -2.56 16.50 -5.01
CA ARG A 60 -3.52 15.81 -4.14
C ARG A 60 -3.65 14.33 -4.52
N MET A 61 -3.77 14.02 -5.82
CA MET A 61 -3.82 12.65 -6.32
C MET A 61 -2.54 11.89 -5.97
N ILE A 62 -1.36 12.48 -6.23
CA ILE A 62 -0.07 11.85 -5.89
C ILE A 62 0.03 11.58 -4.39
N ARG A 63 -0.40 12.53 -3.54
CA ARG A 63 -0.45 12.33 -2.08
C ARG A 63 -1.38 11.18 -1.70
N GLY A 64 -2.55 11.07 -2.35
CA GLY A 64 -3.48 9.96 -2.15
C GLY A 64 -2.85 8.61 -2.49
N VAL A 65 -2.21 8.51 -3.67
CA VAL A 65 -1.50 7.29 -4.12
C VAL A 65 -0.35 6.94 -3.19
N ALA A 66 0.49 7.91 -2.81
CA ALA A 66 1.60 7.71 -1.90
C ALA A 66 1.13 7.22 -0.51
N ASN A 67 0.08 7.83 0.04
CA ASN A 67 -0.50 7.40 1.30
C ASN A 67 -1.10 5.99 1.21
N PHE A 68 -1.80 5.67 0.11
CA PHE A 68 -2.32 4.32 -0.13
C PHE A 68 -1.20 3.28 -0.19
N TYR A 69 -0.13 3.54 -0.95
CA TYR A 69 1.02 2.63 -1.02
C TYR A 69 1.74 2.49 0.33
N ALA A 70 1.86 3.56 1.12
CA ALA A 70 2.42 3.47 2.47
C ALA A 70 1.62 2.50 3.35
N TRP A 71 0.28 2.57 3.30
CA TRP A 71 -0.59 1.64 4.02
C TRP A 71 -0.46 0.20 3.51
N VAL A 72 -0.40 0.01 2.19
CA VAL A 72 -0.17 -1.32 1.58
C VAL A 72 1.16 -1.91 2.05
N CYS A 73 2.25 -1.13 2.08
CA CYS A 73 3.54 -1.59 2.58
C CYS A 73 3.46 -2.03 4.05
N ILE A 74 2.80 -1.25 4.91
CA ILE A 74 2.64 -1.60 6.33
C ILE A 74 1.86 -2.93 6.46
N LEU A 75 0.72 -3.03 5.80
CA LEU A 75 -0.15 -4.21 5.90
C LEU A 75 0.51 -5.47 5.33
N MET A 76 1.14 -5.37 4.16
CA MET A 76 1.85 -6.50 3.55
C MET A 76 2.95 -7.02 4.47
N SER A 77 3.72 -6.14 5.12
CA SER A 77 4.72 -6.55 6.12
C SER A 77 4.08 -7.35 7.26
N VAL A 78 2.98 -6.85 7.82
CA VAL A 78 2.29 -7.48 8.97
C VAL A 78 1.73 -8.85 8.59
N LEU A 79 1.11 -8.95 7.42
CA LEU A 79 0.43 -10.17 7.00
C LEU A 79 1.39 -11.26 6.55
N LEU A 80 2.45 -10.91 5.84
CA LEU A 80 3.49 -11.88 5.53
C LEU A 80 4.13 -12.40 6.81
N SER A 81 4.37 -11.52 7.79
CA SER A 81 4.86 -11.94 9.12
C SER A 81 3.89 -12.90 9.80
N PHE A 82 2.59 -12.59 9.78
CA PHE A 82 1.56 -13.43 10.37
C PHE A 82 1.42 -14.78 9.66
N SER A 83 1.47 -14.79 8.33
CA SER A 83 1.43 -16.03 7.53
C SER A 83 2.62 -16.94 7.84
N ILE A 84 3.82 -16.38 7.98
CA ILE A 84 5.00 -17.14 8.40
C ILE A 84 4.84 -17.67 9.82
N ALA A 85 4.33 -16.85 10.74
CA ALA A 85 4.05 -17.29 12.10
C ALA A 85 3.03 -18.44 12.14
N GLN A 86 1.98 -18.39 11.32
CA GLN A 86 1.01 -19.48 11.20
C GLN A 86 1.67 -20.78 10.74
N LYS A 87 2.57 -20.71 9.74
CA LYS A 87 3.34 -21.87 9.27
C LYS A 87 4.24 -22.44 10.37
N LEU A 88 4.96 -21.59 11.10
CA LEU A 88 5.84 -22.00 12.19
C LEU A 88 5.09 -22.64 13.36
N LEU A 89 3.90 -22.12 13.67
CA LEU A 89 3.05 -22.60 14.76
C LEU A 89 2.09 -23.74 14.34
N LYS A 90 2.15 -24.19 13.07
CA LYS A 90 1.24 -25.20 12.49
C LYS A 90 -0.25 -24.83 12.61
N LEU A 91 -0.55 -23.53 12.53
CA LEU A 91 -1.91 -22.93 12.59
C LEU A 91 -2.51 -22.69 11.19
N GLU A 92 -2.16 -23.52 10.21
CA GLU A 92 -2.51 -23.30 8.79
C GLU A 92 -4.02 -23.31 8.53
N THR A 93 -4.78 -23.98 9.40
CA THR A 93 -6.25 -24.03 9.36
C THR A 93 -6.88 -22.64 9.49
N TRP A 94 -6.18 -21.67 10.08
CA TRP A 94 -6.60 -20.27 10.20
C TRP A 94 -6.24 -19.42 8.98
N GLY A 95 -5.60 -20.00 7.95
CA GLY A 95 -5.22 -19.31 6.72
C GLY A 95 -6.39 -18.58 6.04
N PRO A 96 -7.56 -19.23 5.83
CA PRO A 96 -8.72 -18.59 5.23
C PRO A 96 -9.22 -17.38 6.03
N PHE A 97 -9.23 -17.47 7.36
CA PHE A 97 -9.61 -16.37 8.24
C PHE A 97 -8.64 -15.18 8.14
N ALA A 98 -7.32 -15.45 8.13
CA ALA A 98 -6.32 -14.40 7.95
C ALA A 98 -6.46 -13.69 6.58
N GLY A 99 -6.73 -14.47 5.53
CA GLY A 99 -6.95 -13.98 4.17
C GLY A 99 -8.19 -13.09 4.06
N THR A 100 -9.31 -13.45 4.70
CA THR A 100 -10.53 -12.63 4.68
C THR A 100 -10.34 -11.32 5.45
N VAL A 101 -9.70 -11.35 6.62
CA VAL A 101 -9.36 -10.13 7.37
C VAL A 101 -8.50 -9.19 6.53
N PHE A 102 -7.49 -9.72 5.83
CA PHE A 102 -6.69 -8.92 4.91
C PHE A 102 -7.51 -8.31 3.78
N PHE A 103 -8.34 -9.12 3.12
CA PHE A 103 -9.18 -8.66 2.04
C PHE A 103 -10.11 -7.53 2.47
N LEU A 104 -10.71 -7.65 3.66
CA LEU A 104 -11.55 -6.59 4.25
C LEU A 104 -10.75 -5.32 4.51
N ILE A 105 -9.54 -5.42 5.07
CA ILE A 105 -8.70 -4.25 5.34
C ILE A 105 -8.29 -3.56 4.03
N ILE A 106 -7.87 -4.30 2.99
CA ILE A 106 -7.58 -3.71 1.67
C ILE A 106 -8.81 -3.03 1.11
N THR A 107 -9.96 -3.71 1.14
CA THR A 107 -11.21 -3.18 0.59
C THR A 107 -11.58 -1.87 1.29
N LEU A 108 -11.45 -1.79 2.62
CA LEU A 108 -11.69 -0.56 3.38
C LEU A 108 -10.68 0.54 3.03
N LEU A 109 -9.41 0.20 2.79
CA LEU A 109 -8.41 1.18 2.36
C LEU A 109 -8.67 1.70 0.94
N LEU A 110 -9.08 0.83 0.02
CA LEU A 110 -9.49 1.21 -1.33
C LEU A 110 -10.71 2.12 -1.26
N LEU A 111 -11.73 1.72 -0.50
CA LEU A 111 -12.93 2.51 -0.28
C LEU A 111 -12.59 3.90 0.27
N ARG A 112 -11.73 3.99 1.29
CA ARG A 112 -11.23 5.27 1.83
C ARG A 112 -10.55 6.13 0.76
N GLY A 113 -9.80 5.51 -0.16
CA GLY A 113 -9.15 6.20 -1.28
C GLY A 113 -10.15 6.77 -2.29
N PHE A 114 -11.21 6.03 -2.60
CA PHE A 114 -12.25 6.44 -3.57
C PHE A 114 -13.32 7.36 -2.96
N SER A 115 -13.60 7.26 -1.66
CA SER A 115 -14.61 8.05 -0.95
C SER A 115 -14.11 9.41 -0.47
N ALA A 116 -12.87 9.80 -0.78
CA ALA A 116 -12.39 11.15 -0.49
C ALA A 116 -13.27 12.17 -1.25
N PRO A 117 -13.94 13.11 -0.56
CA PRO A 117 -14.96 13.94 -1.18
C PRO A 117 -14.39 14.73 -2.36
N PRO A 118 -15.12 14.82 -3.49
CA PRO A 118 -14.71 15.64 -4.62
C PRO A 118 -14.62 17.10 -4.19
N ARG A 119 -13.66 17.82 -4.80
CA ARG A 119 -13.38 19.23 -4.53
C ARG A 119 -14.66 20.05 -4.79
N ARG A 120 -15.03 20.92 -3.84
CA ARG A 120 -16.10 21.90 -4.09
C ARG A 120 -15.58 22.96 -5.07
N PRO A 121 -16.34 23.34 -6.11
CA PRO A 121 -15.94 24.35 -7.10
C PRO A 121 -15.63 25.72 -6.48
N GLU A 122 -16.15 25.98 -5.28
CA GLU A 122 -15.88 27.16 -4.45
C GLU A 122 -14.37 27.35 -4.14
N ALA A 123 -13.59 26.27 -4.09
CA ALA A 123 -12.16 26.31 -3.79
C ALA A 123 -11.29 26.84 -4.94
N ASP A 124 -11.87 27.02 -6.14
CA ASP A 124 -11.19 27.51 -7.34
C ASP A 124 -11.57 28.96 -7.68
N GLY A 125 -12.26 29.66 -6.77
CA GLY A 125 -12.72 31.03 -7.00
C GLY A 125 -13.85 31.15 -8.03
N LEU A 126 -14.38 30.01 -8.50
CA LEU A 126 -15.53 29.91 -9.41
C LEU A 126 -16.87 30.00 -8.66
N GLY A 127 -16.87 30.65 -7.49
CA GLY A 127 -18.11 31.09 -6.87
C GLY A 127 -18.84 31.98 -7.86
N PHE A 128 -20.05 31.56 -8.25
CA PHE A 128 -20.99 32.32 -9.05
C PHE A 128 -20.99 33.76 -8.55
N ASN A 129 -20.55 34.72 -9.36
CA ASN A 129 -20.61 36.13 -9.02
C ASN A 129 -21.93 36.65 -9.61
N PRO A 130 -23.01 36.83 -8.81
CA PRO A 130 -24.32 37.19 -9.34
C PRO A 130 -24.44 38.69 -9.61
N VAL A 131 -23.34 39.39 -9.88
CA VAL A 131 -23.33 40.84 -10.16
C VAL A 131 -22.35 41.18 -11.27
N ARG A 132 -22.82 41.09 -12.52
CA ARG A 132 -22.56 42.09 -13.56
C ARG A 132 -23.58 42.01 -14.67
#